data_AF-A0A6C1CDW9-F1
#
_entry.id   AF-A0A6C1CDW9-F1
#
_cell.length_a   1.000
_cell.length_b   1.000
_cell.length_c   1.000
_cell.angle_alpha   90.00
_cell.angle_beta   90.00
_cell.angle_gamma   90.00
#
_symmetry.space_group_name_H-M   'P 1'
#
loop_
_entity.id
_entity.type
_entity.pdbx_description
1 polymer ?
#
loop_
_entity_poly.entity_id
_entity_poly.type
_entity_poly.pdbx_seq_one_letter_code
_entity_poly.pdbx_strand_id
1 'polypeptide(L)'
;MIAAVVAAAVVALALITASVLYLTRDGSQADDKADDKPSTSPAAPSDEPGTEPSSEPSGDSSTDFPDLDEDDEPSEEPDEGASDVPLPTFLLQVGDCYDRSEEREGAVERRDCDGPHDAEVVSREKITGDYSTDSGVRLEADSLCRSSLRNKAAKQPSGTVGGTLITYPKAENVGTSFSYVTCSLTAGKNKKLQKPLV
;
A
#
# COMPACT_ATOMS: atom_id res chain seq x y z
N MET A 1 -11.36 -21.08 -39.24
CA MET A 1 -12.21 -20.37 -38.27
C MET A 1 -11.44 -19.23 -37.58
N ILE A 2 -10.71 -18.40 -38.32
CA ILE A 2 -9.93 -17.28 -37.75
C ILE A 2 -10.44 -15.94 -38.30
N ALA A 3 -10.94 -15.92 -39.55
CA ALA A 3 -11.53 -14.73 -40.16
C ALA A 3 -12.84 -14.24 -39.50
N ALA A 4 -13.63 -15.14 -38.90
CA ALA A 4 -14.93 -14.77 -38.30
C ALA A 4 -14.79 -14.05 -36.94
N VAL A 5 -13.70 -14.29 -36.21
CA VAL A 5 -13.48 -13.69 -34.88
C VAL A 5 -13.00 -12.24 -35.01
N VAL A 6 -12.22 -11.93 -36.04
CA VAL A 6 -11.69 -10.59 -36.28
C VAL A 6 -12.79 -9.60 -36.71
N ALA A 7 -13.80 -10.06 -37.46
CA ALA A 7 -14.89 -9.19 -37.91
C ALA A 7 -15.82 -8.74 -36.77
N ALA A 8 -16.03 -9.57 -35.73
CA ALA A 8 -16.90 -9.25 -34.61
C ALA A 8 -16.29 -8.20 -33.65
N ALA A 9 -14.96 -8.20 -33.48
CA ALA A 9 -14.27 -7.28 -32.59
C ALA A 9 -14.24 -5.83 -33.12
N VAL A 10 -14.14 -5.65 -34.44
CA VAL A 10 -14.04 -4.31 -35.06
C VAL A 10 -15.39 -3.58 -35.03
N VAL A 11 -16.50 -4.30 -35.18
CA VAL A 11 -17.86 -3.71 -35.14
C VAL A 11 -18.24 -3.24 -33.73
N ALA A 12 -17.82 -3.96 -32.69
CA ALA A 12 -18.08 -3.56 -31.30
C ALA A 12 -17.33 -2.27 -30.89
N LEU A 13 -16.08 -2.10 -31.34
CA LEU A 13 -15.28 -0.90 -31.07
C LEU A 13 -15.80 0.37 -31.78
N ALA A 14 -16.36 0.21 -32.99
CA ALA A 14 -16.92 1.33 -33.75
C ALA A 14 -18.23 1.88 -33.14
N LEU A 15 -19.04 1.02 -32.51
CA LEU A 15 -20.30 1.45 -31.87
C LEU A 15 -20.07 2.19 -30.54
N ILE A 16 -19.02 1.82 -29.79
CA ILE A 16 -18.71 2.45 -28.49
C ILE A 16 -18.16 3.88 -28.69
N THR A 17 -17.34 4.10 -29.71
CA THR A 17 -16.75 5.42 -30.01
C THR A 17 -17.78 6.43 -30.55
N ALA A 18 -18.75 5.97 -31.36
CA ALA A 18 -19.84 6.82 -31.83
C ALA A 18 -20.79 7.28 -30.69
N SER A 19 -20.95 6.44 -29.66
CA SER A 19 -21.84 6.72 -28.51
C SER A 19 -21.28 7.81 -27.58
N VAL A 20 -19.97 7.85 -27.37
CA VAL A 20 -19.30 8.85 -26.51
C VAL A 20 -19.24 10.23 -27.20
N LEU A 21 -19.08 10.25 -28.52
CA LEU A 21 -19.03 11.50 -29.30
C LEU A 21 -20.41 12.17 -29.47
N TYR A 22 -21.51 11.42 -29.36
CA TYR A 22 -22.86 11.98 -29.45
C TYR A 22 -23.38 12.53 -28.11
N LEU A 23 -22.89 12.00 -26.97
CA LEU A 23 -23.28 12.46 -25.63
C LEU A 23 -22.46 13.65 -25.10
N THR A 24 -21.41 14.07 -25.82
CA THR A 24 -20.54 15.21 -25.45
C THR A 24 -20.75 16.44 -26.33
N ARG A 25 -21.74 16.43 -27.23
CA ARG A 25 -21.99 17.53 -28.16
C ARG A 25 -23.25 18.32 -27.78
N ASP A 26 -23.08 19.18 -26.79
CA ASP A 26 -23.83 20.43 -26.58
C ASP A 26 -22.77 21.40 -26.02
N GLY A 27 -22.09 22.20 -26.86
CA GLY A 27 -22.44 23.60 -27.15
C GLY A 27 -22.26 24.47 -25.90
N SER A 28 -21.56 25.61 -25.84
CA SER A 28 -20.83 26.48 -26.77
C SER A 28 -20.23 27.62 -25.91
N GLN A 29 -19.33 28.43 -26.50
CA GLN A 29 -18.86 29.79 -26.08
C GLN A 29 -17.58 29.78 -25.22
N ALA A 30 -16.39 30.04 -25.78
CA ALA A 30 -15.81 31.36 -26.14
C ALA A 30 -15.80 32.31 -24.92
N ASP A 31 -14.66 32.82 -24.44
CA ASP A 31 -13.79 33.76 -25.17
C ASP A 31 -12.31 33.71 -24.73
N ASP A 32 -11.48 34.08 -25.71
CA ASP A 32 -10.09 34.52 -25.63
C ASP A 32 -9.77 35.50 -24.49
N LYS A 33 -8.58 35.36 -23.90
CA LYS A 33 -7.58 36.45 -23.90
C LYS A 33 -6.16 35.92 -23.75
N ALA A 34 -5.34 36.36 -24.69
CA ALA A 34 -3.90 36.28 -24.72
C ALA A 34 -3.27 36.95 -23.50
N ASP A 35 -2.17 36.37 -23.02
CA ASP A 35 -1.03 37.17 -22.61
C ASP A 35 0.27 36.50 -23.08
N ASP A 36 1.03 37.34 -23.79
CA ASP A 36 2.27 37.09 -24.48
C ASP A 36 3.44 36.75 -23.56
N LYS A 37 4.07 35.59 -23.84
CA LYS A 37 5.50 35.46 -24.21
C LYS A 37 6.58 35.94 -23.18
N PRO A 38 7.89 35.79 -23.47
CA PRO A 38 8.74 34.78 -22.83
C PRO A 38 9.86 35.41 -21.97
N SER A 39 10.39 34.67 -21.01
CA SER A 39 11.73 34.97 -20.49
C SER A 39 12.67 33.83 -20.82
N THR A 40 13.52 34.08 -21.80
CA THR A 40 14.66 33.25 -22.18
C THR A 40 15.92 34.05 -21.87
N SER A 41 16.98 33.34 -21.48
CA SER A 41 18.41 33.55 -21.81
C SER A 41 19.32 33.51 -20.55
N PRO A 42 20.65 33.31 -20.68
CA PRO A 42 21.30 32.00 -20.55
C PRO A 42 22.60 32.05 -19.71
N ALA A 43 23.24 30.90 -19.44
CA ALA A 43 24.71 30.71 -19.51
C ALA A 43 25.14 29.32 -18.98
N ALA A 44 25.87 28.59 -19.81
CA ALA A 44 26.88 27.57 -19.45
C ALA A 44 28.27 28.15 -19.87
N PRO A 45 29.43 27.46 -19.81
CA PRO A 45 29.86 26.20 -19.17
C PRO A 45 31.22 26.37 -18.42
N SER A 46 32.01 25.28 -18.34
CA SER A 46 33.45 25.13 -17.99
C SER A 46 33.79 24.62 -16.59
N ASP A 47 34.76 23.72 -16.38
CA ASP A 47 35.50 22.72 -17.18
C ASP A 47 36.31 21.88 -16.15
N GLU A 48 36.76 20.70 -16.55
CA GLU A 48 37.41 19.58 -15.83
C GLU A 48 38.78 19.88 -15.13
N PRO A 49 39.65 18.90 -14.79
CA PRO A 49 39.53 17.66 -14.01
C PRO A 49 40.55 17.60 -12.84
N GLY A 50 40.42 16.62 -11.93
CA GLY A 50 41.42 16.33 -10.89
C GLY A 50 41.65 14.84 -10.72
N THR A 51 42.66 14.34 -11.43
CA THR A 51 43.25 13.00 -11.46
C THR A 51 43.48 12.33 -10.09
N GLU A 52 43.26 11.00 -10.07
CA GLU A 52 43.61 10.02 -9.04
C GLU A 52 45.09 10.08 -8.59
N PRO A 53 45.46 9.42 -7.47
CA PRO A 53 45.95 8.06 -7.66
C PRO A 53 45.50 7.04 -6.60
N SER A 54 45.47 5.81 -7.09
CA SER A 54 45.37 4.51 -6.43
C SER A 54 46.32 4.31 -5.24
N SER A 55 45.85 3.56 -4.24
CA SER A 55 46.68 2.66 -3.41
C SER A 55 45.77 1.65 -2.69
N GLU A 56 45.68 0.44 -3.24
CA GLU A 56 45.39 -0.77 -2.45
C GLU A 56 46.55 -1.03 -1.47
N PRO A 57 46.26 -1.56 -0.28
CA PRO A 57 46.85 -2.85 0.00
C PRO A 57 45.85 -3.84 0.61
N SER A 58 46.04 -5.09 0.23
CA SER A 58 45.51 -6.30 0.84
C SER A 58 45.73 -6.31 2.36
N GLY A 59 44.69 -6.66 3.11
CA GLY A 59 44.75 -6.88 4.55
C GLY A 59 43.86 -8.08 4.90
N ASP A 60 44.53 -9.13 5.31
CA ASP A 60 44.04 -10.47 5.58
C ASP A 60 43.00 -10.54 6.72
N SER A 61 42.20 -11.61 6.61
CA SER A 61 41.34 -12.24 7.61
C SER A 61 41.71 -11.97 9.07
N SER A 62 40.72 -11.59 9.88
CA SER A 62 40.46 -12.17 11.21
C SER A 62 39.14 -11.64 11.75
N THR A 63 38.14 -12.52 11.76
CA THR A 63 36.94 -12.42 12.59
C THR A 63 37.36 -12.46 14.06
N ASP A 64 37.36 -11.32 14.72
CA ASP A 64 37.44 -11.22 16.18
C ASP A 64 35.99 -11.17 16.71
N PHE A 65 35.43 -12.36 16.96
CA PHE A 65 34.23 -12.49 17.78
C PHE A 65 34.70 -12.43 19.23
N PRO A 66 34.26 -11.46 20.04
CA PRO A 66 34.52 -11.53 21.47
C PRO A 66 33.80 -12.75 22.07
N ASP A 67 34.57 -13.55 22.80
CA ASP A 67 34.10 -14.69 23.59
C ASP A 67 32.93 -14.27 24.50
N LEU A 68 31.86 -15.07 24.48
CA LEU A 68 30.72 -14.95 25.37
C LEU A 68 31.16 -15.45 26.76
N ASP A 69 31.54 -14.51 27.64
CA ASP A 69 31.58 -14.77 29.06
C ASP A 69 30.15 -15.00 29.56
N GLU A 70 29.91 -16.22 30.02
CA GLU A 70 28.70 -16.66 30.73
C GLU A 70 28.66 -15.98 32.11
N ASP A 71 28.02 -14.81 32.19
CA ASP A 71 27.51 -14.29 33.47
C ASP A 71 26.08 -13.79 33.32
N ASP A 72 25.28 -14.32 34.25
CA ASP A 72 23.84 -14.34 34.39
C ASP A 72 23.28 -12.93 34.68
N GLU A 73 22.53 -12.36 33.74
CA GLU A 73 21.47 -11.40 34.07
C GLU A 73 20.15 -11.91 33.45
N PRO A 74 19.04 -11.97 34.22
CA PRO A 74 17.76 -12.37 33.66
C PRO A 74 17.39 -11.32 32.63
N SER A 75 17.31 -11.75 31.37
CA SER A 75 16.77 -10.94 30.29
C SER A 75 15.42 -10.42 30.75
N GLU A 76 15.29 -9.10 30.85
CA GLU A 76 13.98 -8.46 30.99
C GLU A 76 13.11 -9.04 29.87
N GLU A 77 12.06 -9.75 30.28
CA GLU A 77 11.07 -10.28 29.35
C GLU A 77 10.61 -9.09 28.49
N PRO A 78 10.60 -9.18 27.15
CA PRO A 78 10.15 -8.06 26.35
C PRO A 78 8.72 -7.75 26.80
N ASP A 79 8.52 -6.52 27.27
CA ASP A 79 7.20 -6.02 27.65
C ASP A 79 6.23 -6.38 26.52
N GLU A 80 5.31 -7.32 26.80
CA GLU A 80 4.23 -7.68 25.88
C GLU A 80 3.18 -6.56 25.79
N GLY A 81 3.49 -5.38 26.36
CA GLY A 81 2.86 -4.12 26.03
C GLY A 81 3.06 -3.79 24.56
N ALA A 82 1.96 -3.54 23.85
CA ALA A 82 2.00 -3.02 22.50
C ALA A 82 2.92 -1.79 22.46
N SER A 83 4.02 -1.90 21.71
CA SER A 83 4.93 -0.77 21.50
C SER A 83 4.13 0.45 21.05
N ASP A 84 4.20 1.54 21.81
CA ASP A 84 3.60 2.85 21.49
C ASP A 84 4.20 3.48 20.21
N VAL A 85 5.14 2.80 19.54
CA VAL A 85 5.72 3.24 18.27
C VAL A 85 4.75 2.88 17.14
N PRO A 86 4.21 3.86 16.40
CA PRO A 86 3.30 3.57 15.30
C PRO A 86 3.99 2.74 14.22
N LEU A 87 3.47 1.55 13.98
CA LEU A 87 3.96 0.63 12.95
C LEU A 87 3.22 0.90 11.64
N PRO A 88 3.85 0.69 10.49
CA PRO A 88 3.11 0.62 9.26
C PRO A 88 2.27 -0.67 9.19
N THR A 89 1.04 -0.55 8.70
CA THR A 89 0.05 -1.63 8.55
C THR A 89 0.52 -2.90 7.83
N PHE A 90 1.50 -2.80 6.93
CA PHE A 90 2.01 -3.98 6.21
C PHE A 90 2.87 -4.91 7.09
N LEU A 91 3.29 -4.46 8.28
CA LEU A 91 4.00 -5.29 9.27
C LEU A 91 3.07 -6.10 10.16
N LEU A 92 1.79 -5.71 10.24
CA LEU A 92 0.79 -6.47 10.99
C LEU A 92 0.67 -7.89 10.43
N GLN A 93 0.42 -8.85 11.31
CA GLN A 93 0.14 -10.24 11.00
C GLN A 93 -1.35 -10.54 11.09
N VAL A 94 -1.77 -11.68 10.52
CA VAL A 94 -3.15 -12.16 10.68
C VAL A 94 -3.42 -12.44 12.16
N GLY A 95 -4.52 -11.90 12.67
CA GLY A 95 -4.90 -11.93 14.08
C GLY A 95 -4.45 -10.72 14.89
N ASP A 96 -3.60 -9.84 14.34
CA ASP A 96 -3.21 -8.62 15.05
C ASP A 96 -4.40 -7.66 15.16
N CYS A 97 -4.64 -7.19 16.38
CA CYS A 97 -5.58 -6.12 16.67
C CYS A 97 -4.85 -4.78 16.77
N TYR A 98 -5.49 -3.72 16.30
CA TYR A 98 -4.84 -2.42 16.23
C TYR A 98 -5.82 -1.26 16.24
N ASP A 99 -5.31 -0.10 16.65
CA ASP A 99 -5.91 1.20 16.44
C ASP A 99 -5.25 1.92 15.28
N ARG A 100 -6.02 2.74 14.58
CA ARG A 100 -5.49 3.59 13.52
C ARG A 100 -4.95 4.87 14.13
N SER A 101 -3.75 5.29 13.70
CA SER A 101 -3.23 6.59 14.08
C SER A 101 -4.09 7.70 13.45
N GLU A 102 -4.51 8.68 14.26
CA GLU A 102 -5.14 9.91 13.78
C GLU A 102 -4.10 10.92 13.26
N GLU A 103 -2.84 10.75 13.64
CA GLU A 103 -1.75 11.69 13.34
C GLU A 103 -1.07 11.38 12.00
N ARG A 104 -0.99 10.11 11.62
CA ARG A 104 -0.26 9.67 10.42
C ARG A 104 -1.05 8.62 9.65
N GLU A 105 -1.37 8.95 8.40
CA GLU A 105 -2.06 8.04 7.50
C GLU A 105 -1.28 6.73 7.32
N GLY A 106 -1.97 5.59 7.41
CA GLY A 106 -1.40 4.26 7.24
C GLY A 106 -0.59 3.73 8.43
N ALA A 107 -0.35 4.55 9.46
CA ALA A 107 0.27 4.13 10.70
C ALA A 107 -0.78 3.57 11.67
N VAL A 108 -0.36 2.60 12.47
CA VAL A 108 -1.20 1.86 13.41
C VAL A 108 -0.45 1.58 14.70
N GLU A 109 -1.21 1.41 15.77
CA GLU A 109 -0.71 0.98 17.07
C GLU A 109 -1.33 -0.38 17.36
N ARG A 110 -0.50 -1.39 17.68
CA ARG A 110 -1.02 -2.70 18.07
C ARG A 110 -1.81 -2.56 19.38
N ARG A 111 -2.79 -3.44 19.56
CA ARG A 111 -3.64 -3.49 20.74
C ARG A 111 -3.84 -4.94 21.15
N ASP A 112 -4.12 -5.12 22.43
CA ASP A 112 -4.69 -6.37 22.92
C ASP A 112 -6.08 -6.59 22.30
N CYS A 113 -6.31 -7.78 21.76
CA CYS A 113 -7.57 -8.13 21.10
C CYS A 113 -8.74 -8.32 22.08
N ASP A 114 -8.48 -8.62 23.34
CA ASP A 114 -9.48 -8.70 24.42
C ASP A 114 -9.87 -7.31 24.96
N GLY A 115 -9.25 -6.24 24.44
CA GLY A 115 -9.59 -4.85 24.69
C GLY A 115 -10.26 -4.14 23.50
N PRO A 116 -10.73 -2.90 23.69
CA PRO A 116 -11.24 -2.07 22.62
C PRO A 116 -10.19 -1.78 21.55
N HIS A 117 -10.48 -2.08 20.28
CA HIS A 117 -9.61 -1.80 19.14
C HIS A 117 -10.40 -1.48 17.87
N ASP A 118 -9.79 -0.75 16.92
CA ASP A 118 -10.47 -0.35 15.69
C ASP A 118 -10.66 -1.50 14.69
N ALA A 119 -9.66 -2.37 14.57
CA ALA A 119 -9.62 -3.40 13.54
C ALA A 119 -8.78 -4.61 13.93
N GLU A 120 -9.14 -5.77 13.37
CA GLU A 120 -8.33 -7.00 13.43
C GLU A 120 -7.99 -7.46 12.01
N VAL A 121 -6.73 -7.83 11.78
CA VAL A 121 -6.26 -8.36 10.50
C VAL A 121 -6.79 -9.76 10.28
N VAL A 122 -7.54 -9.95 9.19
CA VAL A 122 -8.16 -11.22 8.82
C VAL A 122 -7.33 -12.00 7.81
N SER A 123 -6.71 -11.30 6.87
CA SER A 123 -5.78 -11.90 5.92
C SER A 123 -4.74 -10.90 5.43
N ARG A 124 -3.66 -11.44 4.87
CA ARG A 124 -2.63 -10.68 4.17
C ARG A 124 -2.45 -11.31 2.81
N GLU A 125 -2.67 -10.51 1.78
CA GLU A 125 -2.63 -10.98 0.39
C GLU A 125 -1.43 -10.36 -0.30
N LYS A 126 -0.67 -11.18 -1.04
CA LYS A 126 0.42 -10.65 -1.85
C LYS A 126 -0.18 -9.94 -3.06
N ILE A 127 0.22 -8.69 -3.29
CA ILE A 127 -0.10 -7.95 -4.51
C ILE A 127 1.13 -7.89 -5.40
N THR A 128 0.92 -8.20 -6.68
CA THR A 128 1.98 -8.22 -7.70
C THR A 128 1.50 -7.55 -8.96
N GLY A 129 2.45 -7.16 -9.81
CA GLY A 129 2.18 -6.52 -11.10
C GLY A 129 2.53 -5.04 -11.10
N ASP A 130 2.45 -4.44 -12.27
CA ASP A 130 2.76 -3.04 -12.52
C ASP A 130 1.48 -2.22 -12.59
N TYR A 131 1.40 -1.17 -11.78
CA TYR A 131 0.21 -0.32 -11.69
C TYR A 131 0.57 1.11 -12.09
N SER A 132 -0.22 1.69 -13.00
CA SER A 132 -0.06 3.09 -13.41
C SER A 132 -0.80 4.08 -12.50
N THR A 133 -1.74 3.61 -11.68
CA THR A 133 -2.56 4.45 -10.80
C THR A 133 -2.89 3.75 -9.49
N ASP A 134 -3.03 4.52 -8.41
CA ASP A 134 -3.49 4.03 -7.11
C ASP A 134 -4.88 3.38 -7.18
N SER A 135 -5.73 3.84 -8.11
CA SER A 135 -7.06 3.26 -8.32
C SER A 135 -6.98 1.83 -8.86
N GLY A 136 -5.99 1.54 -9.72
CA GLY A 136 -5.72 0.19 -10.19
C GLY A 136 -5.30 -0.73 -9.03
N VAL A 137 -4.39 -0.27 -8.16
CA VAL A 137 -3.97 -1.02 -6.97
C VAL A 137 -5.14 -1.28 -6.04
N ARG A 138 -5.97 -0.26 -5.80
CA ARG A 138 -7.16 -0.38 -4.95
C ARG A 138 -8.10 -1.47 -5.45
N LEU A 139 -8.41 -1.49 -6.74
CA LEU A 139 -9.32 -2.48 -7.32
C LEU A 139 -8.78 -3.90 -7.17
N GLU A 140 -7.47 -4.09 -7.36
CA GLU A 140 -6.84 -5.38 -7.14
C GLU A 140 -6.85 -5.78 -5.65
N ALA A 141 -6.49 -4.85 -4.76
CA ALA A 141 -6.52 -5.07 -3.31
C ALA A 141 -7.94 -5.45 -2.83
N ASP A 142 -8.97 -4.76 -3.32
CA ASP A 142 -10.37 -5.07 -3.05
C ASP A 142 -10.73 -6.50 -3.54
N SER A 143 -10.24 -6.89 -4.72
CA SER A 143 -10.43 -8.22 -5.29
C SER A 143 -9.80 -9.31 -4.42
N LEU A 144 -8.53 -9.13 -4.05
CA LEU A 144 -7.75 -10.06 -3.22
C LEU A 144 -8.42 -10.29 -1.84
N CYS A 145 -8.83 -9.21 -1.17
CA CYS A 145 -9.39 -9.31 0.18
C CYS A 145 -10.85 -9.84 0.22
N ARG A 146 -11.58 -9.77 -0.89
CA ARG A 146 -13.05 -9.91 -0.90
C ARG A 146 -13.55 -11.21 -0.27
N SER A 147 -12.91 -12.33 -0.61
CA SER A 147 -13.36 -13.64 -0.13
C SER A 147 -13.07 -13.80 1.37
N SER A 148 -11.83 -13.52 1.78
CA SER A 148 -11.37 -13.64 3.16
C SER A 148 -12.19 -12.79 4.12
N LEU A 149 -12.41 -11.52 3.78
CA LEU A 149 -13.22 -10.60 4.58
C LEU A 149 -14.67 -11.06 4.70
N ARG A 150 -15.31 -11.42 3.58
CA ARG A 150 -16.71 -11.88 3.58
C ARG A 150 -16.87 -13.15 4.42
N ASN A 151 -15.97 -14.11 4.25
CA ASN A 151 -16.05 -15.40 4.92
C ASN A 151 -15.80 -15.27 6.43
N LYS A 152 -14.83 -14.44 6.87
CA LYS A 152 -14.60 -14.19 8.30
C LYS A 152 -15.75 -13.40 8.92
N ALA A 153 -16.26 -12.38 8.23
CA ALA A 153 -17.40 -11.59 8.72
C ALA A 153 -18.66 -12.44 8.90
N ALA A 154 -18.94 -13.36 7.97
CA ALA A 154 -20.11 -14.25 8.03
C ALA A 154 -20.08 -15.24 9.22
N LYS A 155 -18.91 -15.50 9.81
CA LYS A 155 -18.77 -16.34 11.00
C LYS A 155 -18.98 -15.57 12.30
N GLN A 156 -18.95 -14.24 12.25
CA GLN A 156 -19.10 -13.43 13.45
C GLN A 156 -20.56 -13.38 13.91
N PRO A 157 -20.80 -13.25 15.23
CA PRO A 157 -22.12 -12.90 15.73
C PRO A 157 -22.66 -11.63 15.05
N SER A 158 -23.99 -11.59 14.89
CA SER A 158 -24.65 -10.44 14.28
C SER A 158 -24.33 -9.15 15.05
N GLY A 159 -23.88 -8.12 14.33
CA GLY A 159 -23.54 -6.82 14.91
C GLY A 159 -22.10 -6.67 15.42
N THR A 160 -21.29 -7.73 15.41
CA THR A 160 -19.85 -7.65 15.75
C THR A 160 -19.08 -6.85 14.70
N VAL A 161 -19.27 -7.19 13.42
CA VAL A 161 -18.59 -6.53 12.29
C VAL A 161 -19.51 -5.51 11.67
N GLY A 162 -19.02 -4.29 11.54
CA GLY A 162 -19.72 -3.17 10.90
C GLY A 162 -19.02 -2.64 9.64
N GLY A 163 -17.85 -3.16 9.28
CA GLY A 163 -17.15 -2.74 8.08
C GLY A 163 -15.89 -3.54 7.76
N THR A 164 -15.27 -3.18 6.63
CA THR A 164 -14.00 -3.70 6.16
C THR A 164 -13.00 -2.56 6.07
N LEU A 165 -11.72 -2.86 6.29
CA LEU A 165 -10.62 -1.93 6.10
C LEU A 165 -9.52 -2.66 5.30
N ILE A 166 -9.22 -2.14 4.12
CA ILE A 166 -8.18 -2.69 3.25
C ILE A 166 -7.08 -1.66 3.14
N THR A 167 -5.87 -2.04 3.52
CA THR A 167 -4.69 -1.18 3.38
C THR A 167 -3.75 -1.77 2.34
N TYR A 168 -3.37 -0.93 1.37
CA TYR A 168 -2.61 -1.32 0.20
C TYR A 168 -1.58 -0.24 -0.13
N PRO A 169 -0.45 -0.61 -0.78
CA PRO A 169 0.58 0.37 -1.15
C PRO A 169 0.12 1.32 -2.27
N LYS A 170 0.82 2.45 -2.40
CA LYS A 170 0.72 3.30 -3.60
C LYS A 170 1.23 2.56 -4.83
N ALA A 171 0.75 2.92 -6.01
CA ALA A 171 1.11 2.27 -7.27
C ALA A 171 2.62 2.20 -7.52
N GLU A 172 3.33 3.30 -7.25
CA GLU A 172 4.80 3.40 -7.36
C GLU A 172 5.58 2.49 -6.39
N ASN A 173 4.91 1.98 -5.35
CA ASN A 173 5.53 1.19 -4.29
C ASN A 173 5.22 -0.31 -4.37
N VAL A 174 4.35 -0.74 -5.30
CA VAL A 174 4.03 -2.16 -5.49
C VAL A 174 5.25 -2.88 -6.04
N GLY A 175 5.67 -3.95 -5.35
CA GLY A 175 6.77 -4.82 -5.79
C GLY A 175 8.18 -4.25 -5.60
N THR A 176 8.30 -2.97 -5.24
CA THR A 176 9.58 -2.31 -4.92
C THR A 176 9.80 -2.26 -3.41
N SER A 177 8.91 -1.58 -2.71
CA SER A 177 8.99 -1.36 -1.25
C SER A 177 7.98 -2.21 -0.49
N PHE A 178 6.80 -2.43 -1.08
CA PHE A 178 5.69 -3.12 -0.42
C PHE A 178 5.05 -4.14 -1.36
N SER A 179 4.77 -5.33 -0.84
CA SER A 179 4.23 -6.45 -1.63
C SER A 179 2.94 -7.03 -1.05
N TYR A 180 2.38 -6.43 0.00
CA TYR A 180 1.24 -7.00 0.72
C TYR A 180 0.12 -6.00 0.86
N VAL A 181 -1.10 -6.53 0.78
CA VAL A 181 -2.36 -5.91 1.14
C VAL A 181 -2.80 -6.49 2.46
N THR A 182 -3.12 -5.62 3.42
CA THR A 182 -3.65 -6.02 4.73
C THR A 182 -5.18 -5.92 4.69
N CYS A 183 -5.87 -7.02 4.93
CA CYS A 183 -7.32 -7.14 4.88
C CYS A 183 -7.86 -7.26 6.31
N SER A 184 -8.55 -6.24 6.81
CA SER A 184 -9.05 -6.19 8.20
C SER A 184 -10.57 -6.02 8.27
N LEU A 185 -11.17 -6.47 9.37
CA LEU A 185 -12.56 -6.20 9.72
C LEU A 185 -12.63 -5.17 10.85
N THR A 186 -13.70 -4.38 10.87
CA THR A 186 -13.93 -3.33 11.88
C THR A 186 -15.33 -3.44 12.46
N ALA A 187 -15.56 -2.83 13.62
CA ALA A 187 -16.90 -2.69 14.22
C ALA A 187 -17.77 -1.62 13.52
N GLY A 188 -17.23 -0.92 12.52
CA GLY A 188 -17.89 0.19 11.83
C GLY A 188 -17.64 1.56 12.46
N LYS A 189 -18.23 2.61 11.88
CA LYS A 189 -17.97 4.01 12.27
C LYS A 189 -18.30 4.27 13.73
N ASN A 190 -17.38 4.93 14.45
CA ASN A 190 -17.49 5.30 15.86
C ASN A 190 -17.75 4.12 16.81
N LYS A 191 -17.30 2.92 16.45
CA LYS A 191 -17.39 1.70 17.25
C LYS A 191 -16.04 1.00 17.26
N LYS A 192 -15.77 0.26 18.34
CA LYS A 192 -14.60 -0.60 18.47
C LYS A 192 -15.02 -2.06 18.58
N LEU A 193 -14.18 -2.94 18.07
CA LEU A 193 -14.20 -4.35 18.40
C LEU A 193 -13.77 -4.49 19.86
N GLN A 194 -14.34 -5.45 20.58
CA GLN A 194 -14.13 -5.61 22.02
C GLN A 194 -13.49 -6.95 22.39
N LYS A 195 -13.33 -7.84 21.40
CA LYS A 195 -12.86 -9.21 21.52
C LYS A 195 -12.25 -9.64 20.17
N PRO A 196 -11.38 -10.65 20.16
CA PRO A 196 -10.91 -11.25 18.91
C PRO A 196 -12.05 -11.80 18.06
N LEU A 197 -11.88 -11.80 16.74
CA LEU A 197 -12.81 -12.35 15.77
C LEU A 197 -12.68 -13.87 15.68
N VAL A 198 -13.83 -14.56 15.66
CA VAL A 198 -13.89 -16.04 15.60
C VAL A 198 -13.56 -16.62 14.22
#